data_AF-A0A016TSW3-F1
#
_entry.id   AF-A0A016TSW3-F1
#
_cell.length_a   1.000
_cell.length_b   1.000
_cell.length_c   1.000
_cell.angle_alpha   90.00
_cell.angle_beta   90.00
_cell.angle_gamma   90.00
#
_symmetry.space_group_name_H-M   'P 1'
#
loop_
_entity.id
_entity.type
_entity.pdbx_description
1 polymer ?
#
loop_
_entity_poly.entity_id
_entity_poly.type
_entity_poly.pdbx_seq_one_letter_code
_entity_poly.pdbx_strand_id
1 'polypeptide(L)'
;MRYHHLTHSNRYNKTETLTPQDMERFDFLLIGTYSGNLKEIVTTNFTTHHRVMFAIPAYHRIAIRKTSSFPFYYPEIIFKEKVAVLRKK
;
A
#
# COMPACT_ATOMS: atom_id res chain seq x y z
N MET A 1 -22.36 -5.64 1.13
CA MET A 1 -20.92 -5.32 1.19
C MET A 1 -20.13 -6.62 1.11
N ARG A 2 -19.30 -6.82 0.07
CA ARG A 2 -18.44 -8.01 -0.07
C ARG A 2 -17.01 -7.62 0.27
N TYR A 3 -16.51 -8.10 1.40
CA TYR A 3 -15.11 -8.03 1.79
C TYR A 3 -14.45 -9.38 1.46
N HIS A 4 -13.30 -9.39 0.78
CA HIS A 4 -12.54 -10.62 0.55
C HIS A 4 -11.28 -10.62 1.42
N HIS A 5 -11.26 -11.46 2.45
CA HIS A 5 -10.06 -11.81 3.22
C HIS A 5 -9.49 -13.10 2.62
N LEU A 6 -8.43 -13.00 1.81
CA LEU A 6 -7.80 -14.14 1.13
C LEU A 6 -6.90 -14.93 2.10
N THR A 7 -7.49 -15.84 2.88
CA THR A 7 -6.74 -16.89 3.56
C THR A 7 -7.02 -18.25 2.92
N HIS A 8 -5.96 -18.81 2.32
CA HIS A 8 -5.79 -20.21 1.95
C HIS A 8 -6.74 -20.82 0.90
N SER A 9 -6.30 -20.81 -0.35
CA SER A 9 -5.72 -21.99 -1.02
C SER A 9 -5.91 -21.91 -2.54
N ASN A 10 -4.79 -22.06 -3.25
CA ASN A 10 -4.74 -22.70 -4.56
C ASN A 10 -5.25 -21.96 -5.81
N ARG A 11 -4.61 -20.81 -6.14
CA ARG A 11 -4.27 -20.35 -7.51
C ARG A 11 -3.55 -19.00 -7.46
N TYR A 12 -2.35 -19.01 -6.90
CA TYR A 12 -1.49 -17.83 -6.88
C TYR A 12 -0.51 -17.88 -8.05
N ASN A 13 -0.98 -17.55 -9.24
CA ASN A 13 -0.10 -16.88 -10.20
C ASN A 13 -0.17 -15.39 -9.87
N LYS A 14 0.72 -14.93 -8.97
CA LYS A 14 0.82 -13.54 -8.47
C LYS A 14 1.52 -12.61 -9.46
N THR A 15 1.38 -12.84 -10.76
CA THR A 15 1.76 -11.87 -11.78
C THR A 15 0.49 -11.16 -12.20
N GLU A 16 0.33 -9.99 -11.58
CA GLU A 16 -0.69 -8.98 -11.75
C GLU A 16 -1.15 -8.80 -13.20
N THR A 17 -2.40 -9.14 -13.48
CA THR A 17 -3.26 -8.32 -14.35
C THR A 17 -4.70 -8.64 -13.99
N LEU A 18 -5.20 -7.98 -12.94
CA LEU A 18 -6.65 -7.86 -12.81
C LEU A 18 -7.13 -7.14 -14.06
N THR A 19 -7.99 -7.78 -14.85
CA THR A 19 -8.53 -7.11 -16.03
C THR A 19 -9.34 -5.89 -15.56
N PRO A 20 -9.39 -4.78 -16.33
CA PRO A 20 -10.17 -3.60 -15.94
C PRO A 20 -11.63 -3.93 -15.60
N GLN A 21 -12.19 -4.95 -16.29
CA GLN A 21 -13.54 -5.46 -16.08
C GLN A 21 -13.74 -6.12 -14.71
N ASP A 22 -12.72 -6.82 -14.20
CA ASP A 22 -12.75 -7.40 -12.86
C ASP A 22 -12.55 -6.35 -11.77
N MET A 23 -11.78 -5.29 -12.04
CA MET A 23 -11.56 -4.18 -11.11
C MET A 23 -12.86 -3.41 -10.82
N GLU A 24 -13.70 -3.20 -11.82
CA GLU A 24 -14.98 -2.48 -11.68
C GLU A 24 -16.01 -3.21 -10.80
N ARG A 25 -15.83 -4.51 -10.56
CA ARG A 25 -16.74 -5.31 -9.72
C ARG A 25 -16.53 -5.07 -8.22
N PHE A 26 -15.41 -4.46 -7.82
CA PHE A 26 -15.05 -4.27 -6.43
C PHE A 26 -15.31 -2.84 -5.96
N ASP A 27 -16.13 -2.72 -4.92
CA ASP A 27 -16.40 -1.44 -4.24
C ASP A 27 -15.15 -0.93 -3.50
N PHE A 28 -14.35 -1.85 -2.96
CA PHE A 28 -13.12 -1.54 -2.22
C PHE A 28 -11.98 -2.47 -2.63
N LEU A 29 -10.77 -1.91 -2.76
CA LEU A 29 -9.54 -2.64 -3.02
C LEU A 29 -8.50 -2.28 -1.97
N LEU A 30 -7.82 -3.30 -1.42
CA LEU A 30 -6.63 -3.10 -0.59
C LEU A 30 -5.39 -3.47 -1.39
N ILE A 31 -4.51 -2.50 -1.58
CA ILE A 31 -3.25 -2.70 -2.29
C ILE A 31 -2.11 -2.52 -1.30
N GLY A 32 -1.34 -3.58 -1.11
CA GLY A 32 -0.14 -3.56 -0.29
C GLY A 32 1.10 -3.71 -1.15
N THR A 33 2.17 -2.98 -0.83
CA THR A 33 3.49 -3.25 -1.40
C THR A 33 4.51 -3.52 -0.30
N TYR A 34 5.28 -4.59 -0.49
CA TYR A 34 6.41 -4.94 0.38
C TYR A 34 7.69 -4.19 -0.04
N SER A 35 7.82 -3.88 -1.33
CA SER A 35 8.97 -3.24 -1.93
C SER A 35 8.53 -2.39 -3.12
N GLY A 36 8.58 -1.07 -2.98
CA GLY A 36 8.18 -0.14 -4.05
C GLY A 36 7.52 1.13 -3.50
N ASN A 37 7.30 2.10 -4.38
CA ASN A 37 6.54 3.30 -4.05
C ASN A 37 5.04 3.03 -4.26
N LEU A 38 4.32 2.76 -3.17
CA LEU A 38 2.89 2.48 -3.22
C LEU A 38 2.11 3.55 -3.97
N LYS A 39 2.47 4.81 -3.75
CA LYS A 39 1.81 5.96 -4.38
C LYS A 39 1.89 5.90 -5.90
N GLU A 40 3.05 5.49 -6.43
CA GLU A 40 3.27 5.37 -7.87
C GLU A 40 2.44 4.23 -8.47
N ILE A 41 2.46 3.05 -7.83
CA ILE A 41 1.68 1.88 -8.27
C ILE A 41 0.19 2.20 -8.30
N VAL A 42 -0.32 2.83 -7.24
CA VAL A 42 -1.73 3.23 -7.14
C VAL A 42 -2.09 4.27 -8.20
N THR A 43 -1.20 5.24 -8.42
CA THR A 43 -1.44 6.32 -9.39
C THR A 43 -1.50 5.77 -10.81
N THR A 44 -0.56 4.95 -11.21
CA THR A 44 -0.43 4.44 -12.58
C THR A 44 -1.54 3.45 -12.95
N ASN A 45 -1.91 2.55 -12.04
CA ASN A 45 -2.75 1.41 -12.39
C ASN A 45 -4.20 1.52 -11.92
N PHE A 46 -4.51 2.34 -10.90
CA PHE A 46 -5.80 2.28 -10.22
C PHE A 46 -6.59 3.59 -10.16
N THR A 47 -5.96 4.75 -10.41
CA THR A 47 -6.65 6.06 -10.30
C THR A 47 -7.73 6.29 -11.33
N THR A 48 -7.72 5.56 -12.45
CA THR A 48 -8.76 5.63 -13.49
C THR A 48 -10.12 5.21 -12.91
N HIS A 49 -10.19 4.04 -12.27
CA HIS A 49 -11.43 3.42 -11.82
C HIS A 49 -11.72 3.60 -10.32
N HIS A 50 -10.69 3.82 -9.51
CA HIS A 50 -10.81 3.89 -8.05
C HIS A 50 -10.18 5.17 -7.49
N ARG A 51 -10.75 5.69 -6.41
CA ARG A 51 -10.22 6.79 -5.61
C ARG A 51 -9.48 6.24 -4.40
N VAL A 52 -8.31 6.80 -4.10
CA VAL A 52 -7.60 6.53 -2.85
C VAL A 52 -8.41 7.13 -1.70
N MET A 53 -8.83 6.30 -0.76
CA MET A 53 -9.51 6.77 0.45
C MET A 53 -8.52 7.06 1.57
N PHE A 54 -7.65 6.10 1.87
CA PHE A 54 -6.64 6.24 2.91
C PHE A 54 -5.42 5.37 2.62
N ALA A 55 -4.25 5.95 2.89
CA ALA A 55 -2.98 5.24 2.90
C ALA A 55 -2.59 4.95 4.36
N ILE A 56 -2.28 3.70 4.65
CA ILE A 56 -1.91 3.23 5.97
C ILE A 56 -0.38 3.25 6.05
N PRO A 57 0.20 4.14 6.88
CA PRO A 57 1.62 4.12 7.17
C PRO A 57 1.95 2.88 8.01
N ALA A 58 2.98 2.16 7.61
CA ALA A 58 3.51 1.02 8.35
C ALA A 58 5.01 1.19 8.57
N TYR A 59 5.53 0.45 9.55
CA TYR A 59 6.94 0.45 9.88
C TYR A 59 7.79 0.16 8.63
N HIS A 60 8.76 1.04 8.35
CA HIS A 60 9.71 0.85 7.25
C HIS A 60 11.09 0.51 7.76
N ARG A 61 11.70 1.39 8.57
CA ARG A 61 13.04 1.19 9.14
C ARG A 61 13.29 2.16 10.28
N ILE A 62 14.33 1.89 11.06
CA ILE A 62 14.93 2.84 12.00
C ILE A 62 16.14 3.49 11.31
N ALA A 63 16.27 4.81 11.43
CA ALA A 63 17.43 5.55 10.99
C ALA A 63 18.10 6.22 12.20
N ILE A 64 19.42 6.35 12.19
CA ILE A 64 20.13 7.11 13.22
C ILE A 64 20.29 8.55 12.72
N ARG A 65 19.73 9.50 13.45
CA ARG A 65 19.90 10.94 13.17
C ARG A 65 21.06 11.49 13.95
N LYS A 66 21.90 12.29 13.28
CA LYS A 66 22.97 13.05 13.91
C LYS A 66 22.50 14.47 14.18
N THR A 67 22.79 14.98 15.37
CA THR A 67 22.41 16.31 15.84
C THR A 67 23.64 17.02 16.40
N SER A 68 23.64 18.35 16.36
CA SER A 68 24.71 19.18 16.95
C SER A 68 24.63 19.26 18.48
N SER A 69 23.49 18.90 19.07
CA SER A 69 23.25 18.96 20.52
C SER A 69 23.07 17.56 21.11
N PHE A 70 23.47 17.40 22.37
CA PHE A 70 23.36 16.12 23.06
C PHE A 70 21.87 15.72 23.27
N PRO A 71 21.46 14.47 22.97
CA PRO A 71 22.29 13.36 22.47
C PRO A 71 22.64 13.51 20.97
N PHE A 72 23.92 13.38 20.64
CA PHE A 72 24.45 13.59 19.27
C PHE A 72 23.92 12.60 18.24
N TYR A 73 23.43 11.44 18.70
CA TYR A 73 22.80 10.40 17.89
C TYR A 73 21.52 9.91 18.58
N TYR A 74 20.44 9.81 17.82
CA TYR A 74 19.20 9.19 18.30
C TYR A 74 18.50 8.38 17.20
N PRO A 75 17.78 7.30 17.57
CA PRO A 75 17.00 6.54 16.61
C PRO A 75 15.72 7.28 16.22
N GLU A 76 15.48 7.40 14.92
CA GLU A 76 14.25 7.89 14.33
C GLU A 76 13.53 6.71 13.64
N ILE A 77 12.30 6.43 14.08
CA ILE A 77 11.45 5.42 13.44
C ILE A 77 10.80 6.05 12.21
N ILE A 78 11.10 5.50 11.04
CA ILE A 78 10.55 5.97 9.76
C ILE A 78 9.37 5.06 9.38
N PHE A 79 8.22 5.69 9.21
CA PHE A 79 7.03 5.06 8.64
C PHE A 79 6.92 5.40 7.16
N LYS A 80 6.41 4.45 6.36
CA LYS A 80 6.04 4.69 4.97
C LYS A 80 4.68 4.10 4.69
N GLU A 81 3.96 4.70 3.76
CA GLU A 81 2.71 4.15 3.23
C GLU A 81 3.00 2.80 2.59
N LYS A 82 2.43 1.73 3.14
CA LYS A 82 2.59 0.37 2.62
C LYS A 82 1.30 -0.26 2.15
N VAL A 83 0.15 0.25 2.62
CA VAL A 83 -1.16 -0.22 2.20
C VAL A 83 -2.03 0.96 1.82
N ALA A 84 -2.72 0.87 0.68
CA ALA A 84 -3.67 1.86 0.21
C ALA A 84 -5.03 1.20 0.07
N VAL A 85 -6.05 1.84 0.63
CA VAL A 85 -7.44 1.44 0.43
C VAL A 85 -8.03 2.33 -0.64
N LEU A 86 -8.49 1.70 -1.70
CA LEU A 86 -9.13 2.33 -2.82
C LEU A 86 -10.62 2.03 -2.79
N ARG A 87 -11.43 3.01 -3.17
CA ARG A 87 -12.88 2.86 -3.34
C ARG A 87 -13.26 3.15 -4.79
N LYS A 88 -14.20 2.38 -5.31
CA LYS A 88 -14.77 2.62 -6.64
C LYS A 88 -15.35 4.05 -6.72
N LYS A 89 -15.10 4.72 -7.85
CA LYS A 89 -15.67 6.04 -8.13
C LYS A 89 -17.19 5.98 -8.31
#